data_AF-A0A1G6HA34-F1
#
_entry.id   AF-A0A1G6HA34-F1
#
_cell.length_a   1.000
_cell.length_b   1.000
_cell.length_c   1.000
_cell.angle_alpha   90.00
_cell.angle_beta   90.00
_cell.angle_gamma   90.00
#
_symmetry.space_group_name_H-M   'P 1'
#
loop_
_entity.id
_entity.type
_entity.pdbx_description
1 polymer ?
#
loop_
_entity_poly.entity_id
_entity_poly.type
_entity_poly.pdbx_seq_one_letter_code
_entity_poly.pdbx_strand_id
1 'polypeptide(L)'
;MNTTSDRPPRTRIVVVGNGMVGSRFVDDLLSRDGAGPGPDARFEITVLGAEAYEPYNRVLLSEVVAGKVEVASLALPALVHPRARVHRGMAAVRIDRAARAVHVEDGAAHGYDVLVLATGSSARIPAITGLIVAPDAPAAPSLPGASAGTTGTAAPVLPGWTAALPRGVHALRTLDDAREIVAACVNARRAVVIGAGVLGLEAACGLARRGLEVTVIHGGPSLMDRQLDADAGAVAAATLTALGVAQRLAARTTEILVTDGLVTGLLLTQPDGEHHLPVDLLVLTCGTVPEARIAADAGLPVDRGIVVDDSLCSPGDPRIFAIGDCAQPREGGTGLIAQGWDQSRRLADHLTASAARAAAESGAGRVRLGGAQLNPGRPSMALRLSMNVITRAPGAAGGGADPGAAADLGPAVAPAQQTPAQLPPAQPAPEAPRGTDVVRLKAAGLDVVTMGVCGARRVPDSSHRTVRLSDPAAGRHVEVVVAGGFVIGATCVGAPQIGADLTAAYTRRTPVPADPAYLLLQPVASATTTASDPTHMPDRTTVCRCNSVTKAGIVESWRGGARSVAEVAKATRATTGCGGCKDVVCGLVDWLAATDPAQEEDAPAETREVAAGNLTGARGPL
;
A
#
# COMPACT_ATOMS: atom_id res chain seq x y z
N MET A 1 -35.99 15.28 36.82
CA MET A 1 -35.14 16.33 36.22
C MET A 1 -34.14 15.64 35.30
N ASN A 2 -34.22 15.95 34.02
CA ASN A 2 -33.50 15.32 32.93
C ASN A 2 -32.06 15.87 32.92
N THR A 3 -31.08 15.14 33.45
CA THR A 3 -29.67 15.47 33.25
C THR A 3 -29.24 14.88 31.91
N THR A 4 -29.58 15.57 30.83
CA THR A 4 -28.97 15.35 29.52
C THR A 4 -27.46 15.47 29.69
N SER A 5 -26.80 14.33 29.50
CA SER A 5 -25.36 14.11 29.45
C SER A 5 -24.64 15.24 28.72
N ASP A 6 -23.95 16.12 29.47
CA ASP A 6 -23.00 17.12 28.96
C ASP A 6 -21.69 16.42 28.53
N ARG A 7 -21.82 15.47 27.60
CA ARG A 7 -20.68 14.71 27.06
C ARG A 7 -20.18 15.42 25.81
N PRO A 8 -18.87 15.72 25.69
CA PRO A 8 -18.35 16.32 24.48
C PRO A 8 -18.67 15.41 23.28
N PRO A 9 -19.16 15.97 22.16
CA PRO A 9 -19.47 15.19 20.98
C PRO A 9 -18.20 14.49 20.48
N ARG A 10 -18.34 13.23 20.05
CA ARG A 10 -17.23 12.46 19.45
C ARG A 10 -16.79 13.14 18.16
N THR A 11 -15.50 13.11 17.89
CA THR A 11 -14.95 13.55 16.60
C THR A 11 -15.43 12.61 15.51
N ARG A 12 -16.17 13.15 14.53
CA ARG A 12 -16.67 12.36 13.40
C ARG A 12 -15.60 12.24 12.32
N ILE A 13 -15.24 11.01 11.98
CA ILE A 13 -14.28 10.71 10.93
C ILE A 13 -15.00 10.07 9.76
N VAL A 14 -14.86 10.64 8.57
CA VAL A 14 -15.25 9.98 7.32
C VAL A 14 -14.00 9.44 6.64
N VAL A 15 -14.01 8.15 6.29
CA VAL A 15 -12.95 7.48 5.54
C VAL A 15 -13.48 7.13 4.15
N VAL A 16 -12.88 7.67 3.10
CA VAL A 16 -13.25 7.37 1.71
C VAL A 16 -12.30 6.30 1.18
N GLY A 17 -12.81 5.08 1.05
CA GLY A 17 -12.08 3.90 0.61
C GLY A 17 -12.07 2.80 1.68
N ASN A 18 -12.73 1.67 1.38
CA ASN A 18 -12.76 0.47 2.23
C ASN A 18 -11.80 -0.63 1.73
N GLY A 19 -10.66 -0.24 1.14
CA GLY A 19 -9.62 -1.18 0.72
C GLY A 19 -8.70 -1.59 1.88
N MET A 20 -7.66 -2.39 1.60
CA MET A 20 -6.72 -2.91 2.60
C MET A 20 -6.09 -1.86 3.54
N VAL A 21 -5.95 -0.62 3.07
CA VAL A 21 -5.35 0.48 3.85
C VAL A 21 -6.41 1.22 4.67
N GLY A 22 -7.56 1.54 4.07
CA GLY A 22 -8.64 2.25 4.75
C GLY A 22 -9.25 1.43 5.89
N SER A 23 -9.56 0.16 5.65
CA SER A 23 -10.07 -0.74 6.69
C SER A 23 -9.07 -0.94 7.83
N ARG A 24 -7.79 -1.07 7.47
CA ARG A 24 -6.69 -1.20 8.44
C ARG A 24 -6.51 0.06 9.31
N PHE A 25 -6.64 1.24 8.72
CA PHE A 25 -6.57 2.50 9.45
C PHE A 25 -7.66 2.59 10.52
N VAL A 26 -8.88 2.20 10.16
CA VAL A 26 -10.01 2.24 11.10
C VAL A 26 -9.80 1.25 12.25
N ASP A 27 -9.35 0.03 11.95
CA ASP A 27 -8.99 -0.99 12.95
C ASP A 27 -7.87 -0.51 13.89
N ASP A 28 -6.79 0.03 13.32
CA ASP A 28 -5.65 0.58 14.06
C ASP A 28 -6.06 1.75 14.97
N LEU A 29 -6.93 2.65 14.50
CA LEU A 29 -7.41 3.81 15.25
C LEU A 29 -8.32 3.38 16.41
N LEU A 30 -9.29 2.52 16.16
CA LEU A 30 -10.24 2.06 17.18
C LEU A 30 -9.53 1.25 18.27
N SER A 31 -8.56 0.42 17.89
CA SER A 31 -7.74 -0.35 18.83
C SER A 31 -6.97 0.55 19.80
N ARG A 32 -6.47 1.70 19.33
CA ARG A 32 -5.76 2.71 20.15
C ARG A 32 -6.68 3.58 20.99
N ASP A 33 -7.91 3.80 20.50
CA ASP A 33 -8.93 4.59 21.19
C ASP A 33 -9.69 3.80 22.27
N GLY A 34 -9.42 2.49 22.38
CA GLY A 34 -10.06 1.59 23.35
C GLY A 34 -11.31 0.87 22.80
N ALA A 35 -11.51 -0.37 23.25
CA ALA A 35 -12.51 -1.30 22.72
C ALA A 35 -13.97 -1.01 23.16
N GLY A 36 -14.18 -0.18 24.18
CA GLY A 36 -15.51 0.04 24.76
C GLY A 36 -16.26 1.25 24.17
N PRO A 37 -17.61 1.24 24.11
CA PRO A 37 -18.42 2.42 23.82
C PRO A 37 -18.50 3.41 25.02
N GLY A 38 -17.62 3.23 26.01
CA GLY A 38 -17.58 3.96 27.28
C GLY A 38 -17.38 5.47 27.13
N PRO A 39 -17.43 6.23 28.24
CA PRO A 39 -17.37 7.69 28.26
C PRO A 39 -16.12 8.27 27.56
N ASP A 40 -15.02 7.51 27.55
CA ASP A 40 -13.73 7.95 27.02
C ASP A 40 -13.56 7.76 25.51
N ALA A 41 -14.53 7.13 24.82
CA ALA A 41 -14.48 6.97 23.37
C ALA A 41 -14.48 8.33 22.65
N ARG A 42 -13.44 8.60 21.84
CA ARG A 42 -13.21 9.93 21.22
C ARG A 42 -13.69 10.01 19.78
N PHE A 43 -13.75 8.89 19.07
CA PHE A 43 -14.06 8.85 17.64
C PHE A 43 -15.38 8.12 17.32
N GLU A 44 -16.09 8.62 16.31
CA GLU A 44 -17.16 7.94 15.57
C GLU A 44 -16.80 7.94 14.08
N ILE A 45 -16.90 6.78 13.42
CA ILE A 45 -16.29 6.55 12.10
C ILE A 45 -17.35 6.10 11.10
N THR A 46 -17.33 6.74 9.93
CA THR A 46 -18.09 6.33 8.74
C THR A 46 -17.11 5.97 7.64
N VAL A 47 -17.20 4.78 7.08
CA VAL A 47 -16.36 4.32 5.96
C VAL A 47 -17.22 4.22 4.71
N LEU A 48 -16.79 4.84 3.62
CA LEU A 48 -17.46 4.84 2.33
C LEU A 48 -16.62 4.00 1.35
N GLY A 49 -17.13 2.87 0.89
CA GLY A 49 -16.47 1.98 -0.06
C GLY A 49 -17.25 1.90 -1.37
N ALA A 50 -16.60 2.22 -2.49
CA ALA A 50 -17.22 2.14 -3.82
C ALA A 50 -17.52 0.69 -4.25
N GLU A 51 -16.66 -0.26 -3.89
CA GLU A 51 -16.90 -1.69 -4.15
C GLU A 51 -17.98 -2.25 -3.20
N ALA A 52 -18.80 -3.18 -3.69
CA ALA A 52 -19.87 -3.82 -2.92
C ALA A 52 -19.38 -4.92 -1.96
N TYR A 53 -18.07 -5.18 -1.93
CA TYR A 53 -17.45 -6.28 -1.19
C TYR A 53 -16.88 -5.83 0.18
N GLU A 54 -16.65 -6.80 1.05
CA GLU A 54 -15.72 -6.62 2.18
C GLU A 54 -14.29 -6.34 1.67
N PRO A 55 -13.43 -5.70 2.48
CA PRO A 55 -12.03 -5.53 2.12
C PRO A 55 -11.40 -6.90 1.84
N TYR A 56 -10.56 -6.95 0.80
CA TYR A 56 -9.88 -8.17 0.38
C TYR A 56 -8.40 -7.91 0.08
N ASN A 57 -7.61 -8.96 0.09
CA ASN A 57 -6.20 -8.94 -0.21
C ASN A 57 -5.97 -8.84 -1.72
N ARG A 58 -6.02 -7.62 -2.24
CA ARG A 58 -5.78 -7.33 -3.66
C ARG A 58 -4.38 -7.72 -4.16
N VAL A 59 -3.39 -7.92 -3.27
CA VAL A 59 -2.02 -8.31 -3.67
C VAL A 59 -1.96 -9.76 -4.16
N LEU A 60 -3.06 -10.51 -4.01
CA LEU A 60 -3.18 -11.90 -4.45
C LEU A 60 -4.12 -12.06 -5.65
N LEU A 61 -4.58 -10.99 -6.28
CA LEU A 61 -5.45 -11.09 -7.47
C LEU A 61 -4.76 -11.80 -8.64
N SER A 62 -3.46 -11.60 -8.82
CA SER A 62 -2.68 -12.37 -9.80
C SER A 62 -2.63 -13.86 -9.49
N GLU A 63 -2.69 -14.25 -8.22
CA GLU A 63 -2.73 -15.66 -7.80
C GLU A 63 -4.11 -16.29 -8.01
N VAL A 64 -5.19 -15.49 -7.96
CA VAL A 64 -6.52 -15.90 -8.45
C VAL A 64 -6.46 -16.10 -9.96
N VAL A 65 -5.91 -15.13 -10.69
CA VAL A 65 -5.63 -15.25 -12.14
C VAL A 65 -4.62 -16.37 -12.44
N ALA A 66 -3.91 -16.93 -11.46
CA ALA A 66 -3.04 -18.11 -11.57
C ALA A 66 -3.70 -19.42 -11.08
N GLY A 67 -4.90 -19.34 -10.49
CA GLY A 67 -5.69 -20.50 -10.07
C GLY A 67 -5.11 -21.17 -8.82
N LYS A 68 -4.23 -20.47 -8.10
CA LYS A 68 -3.58 -20.96 -6.89
C LYS A 68 -4.36 -20.59 -5.62
N VAL A 69 -5.23 -19.59 -5.73
CA VAL A 69 -5.95 -18.99 -4.61
C VAL A 69 -7.40 -18.80 -5.03
N GLU A 70 -8.32 -19.24 -4.19
CA GLU A 70 -9.76 -19.02 -4.38
C GLU A 70 -10.14 -17.60 -3.98
N VAL A 71 -11.11 -17.02 -4.69
CA VAL A 71 -11.62 -15.66 -4.41
C VAL A 71 -12.04 -15.49 -2.95
N ALA A 72 -12.72 -16.49 -2.38
CA ALA A 72 -13.18 -16.44 -0.99
C ALA A 72 -12.03 -16.32 0.03
N SER A 73 -10.85 -16.84 -0.31
CA SER A 73 -9.67 -16.78 0.56
C SER A 73 -8.95 -15.42 0.54
N LEU A 74 -9.40 -14.50 -0.32
CA LEU A 74 -8.89 -13.13 -0.32
C LEU A 74 -9.51 -12.26 0.77
N ALA A 75 -10.63 -12.67 1.37
CA ALA A 75 -11.34 -11.85 2.35
C ALA A 75 -10.44 -11.43 3.52
N LEU A 76 -10.44 -10.14 3.83
CA LEU A 76 -9.87 -9.61 5.06
C LEU A 76 -10.95 -9.57 6.14
N PRO A 77 -10.58 -9.54 7.43
CA PRO A 77 -11.56 -9.40 8.50
C PRO A 77 -12.47 -8.19 8.27
N ALA A 78 -13.79 -8.43 8.27
CA ALA A 78 -14.78 -7.36 8.19
C ALA A 78 -14.68 -6.46 9.42
N LEU A 79 -14.80 -5.16 9.22
CA LEU A 79 -14.80 -4.19 10.31
C LEU A 79 -16.16 -4.21 11.01
N VAL A 80 -16.24 -4.92 12.13
CA VAL A 80 -17.44 -4.96 12.98
C VAL A 80 -17.15 -4.25 14.29
N HIS A 81 -17.66 -3.03 14.43
CA HIS A 81 -17.45 -2.24 15.65
C HIS A 81 -18.62 -1.27 15.92
N PRO A 82 -19.11 -1.12 17.17
CA PRO A 82 -20.28 -0.28 17.47
C PRO A 82 -20.12 1.21 17.10
N ARG A 83 -18.88 1.67 16.96
CA ARG A 83 -18.53 3.07 16.61
C ARG A 83 -18.10 3.26 15.15
N ALA A 84 -18.17 2.20 14.33
CA ALA A 84 -17.84 2.27 12.91
C ALA A 84 -19.04 1.82 12.08
N ARG A 85 -19.40 2.61 11.07
CA ARG A 85 -20.40 2.26 10.06
C ARG A 85 -19.72 2.15 8.71
N VAL A 86 -19.83 0.99 8.05
CA VAL A 86 -19.25 0.74 6.74
C VAL A 86 -20.36 0.71 5.70
N HIS A 87 -20.30 1.64 4.75
CA HIS A 87 -21.19 1.69 3.59
C HIS A 87 -20.46 1.13 2.37
N ARG A 88 -20.85 -0.07 1.94
CA ARG A 88 -20.32 -0.74 0.74
C ARG A 88 -21.18 -0.37 -0.48
N GLY A 89 -20.59 -0.38 -1.67
CA GLY A 89 -21.28 0.04 -2.91
C GLY A 89 -21.66 1.52 -2.94
N MET A 90 -21.04 2.35 -2.08
CA MET A 90 -21.35 3.77 -1.93
C MET A 90 -20.12 4.60 -2.29
N ALA A 91 -20.05 4.98 -3.57
CA ALA A 91 -18.97 5.80 -4.10
C ALA A 91 -19.10 7.26 -3.64
N ALA A 92 -18.02 7.81 -3.08
CA ALA A 92 -17.91 9.24 -2.85
C ALA A 92 -17.65 9.95 -4.19
N VAL A 93 -18.42 11.00 -4.48
CA VAL A 93 -18.37 11.71 -5.78
C VAL A 93 -17.95 13.17 -5.63
N ARG A 94 -18.13 13.78 -4.46
CA ARG A 94 -17.74 15.19 -4.20
C ARG A 94 -17.41 15.42 -2.74
N ILE A 95 -16.38 16.24 -2.46
CA ILE A 95 -16.08 16.75 -1.12
C ILE A 95 -16.49 18.22 -1.07
N ASP A 96 -17.40 18.55 -0.16
CA ASP A 96 -17.77 19.93 0.16
C ASP A 96 -17.03 20.40 1.42
N ARG A 97 -15.93 21.12 1.21
CA ARG A 97 -15.04 21.57 2.31
C ARG A 97 -15.68 22.64 3.19
N ALA A 98 -16.56 23.47 2.62
CA ALA A 98 -17.25 24.53 3.35
C ALA A 98 -18.31 23.94 4.28
N ALA A 99 -19.11 22.99 3.77
CA ALA A 99 -20.11 22.28 4.55
C ALA A 99 -19.51 21.18 5.45
N ARG A 100 -18.24 20.81 5.23
CA ARG A 100 -17.55 19.66 5.84
C ARG A 100 -18.35 18.36 5.64
N ALA A 101 -18.68 18.08 4.38
CA ALA A 101 -19.44 16.90 4.00
C ALA A 101 -18.85 16.19 2.78
N VAL A 102 -18.99 14.87 2.74
CA VAL A 102 -18.72 14.03 1.56
C VAL A 102 -20.05 13.63 0.95
N HIS A 103 -20.26 13.94 -0.33
CA HIS A 103 -21.41 13.51 -1.10
C HIS A 103 -21.14 12.19 -1.81
N VAL A 104 -22.15 11.33 -1.84
CA VAL A 104 -22.11 10.02 -2.49
C VAL A 104 -23.07 9.97 -3.67
N GLU A 105 -22.94 8.95 -4.52
CA GLU A 105 -23.64 8.85 -5.81
C GLU A 105 -25.18 8.88 -5.71
N ASP A 106 -25.76 8.38 -4.61
CA ASP A 106 -27.20 8.42 -4.36
C ASP A 106 -27.73 9.78 -3.88
N GLY A 107 -26.86 10.79 -3.78
CA GLY A 107 -27.18 12.14 -3.33
C GLY A 107 -27.09 12.36 -1.81
N ALA A 108 -26.86 11.32 -1.01
CA ALA A 108 -26.64 11.47 0.44
C ALA A 108 -25.33 12.22 0.75
N ALA A 109 -25.26 12.79 1.95
CA ALA A 109 -24.11 13.53 2.44
C ALA A 109 -23.69 13.10 3.85
N HIS A 110 -22.39 12.89 4.05
CA HIS A 110 -21.82 12.47 5.32
C HIS A 110 -20.93 13.58 5.89
N GLY A 111 -21.36 14.19 6.99
CA GLY A 111 -20.61 15.24 7.67
C GLY A 111 -19.37 14.72 8.39
N TYR A 112 -18.28 15.48 8.37
CA TYR A 112 -17.02 15.12 9.00
C TYR A 112 -16.41 16.24 9.85
N ASP A 113 -15.68 15.87 10.89
CA ASP A 113 -14.74 16.75 11.57
C ASP A 113 -13.30 16.49 11.08
N VAL A 114 -13.02 15.23 10.72
CA VAL A 114 -11.80 14.78 10.03
C VAL A 114 -12.18 13.91 8.83
N LEU A 115 -11.54 14.13 7.68
CA LEU A 115 -11.71 13.33 6.47
C LEU A 115 -10.41 12.61 6.14
N VAL A 116 -10.49 11.30 5.86
CA VAL A 116 -9.35 10.48 5.43
C VAL A 116 -9.62 9.91 4.05
N LEU A 117 -8.77 10.24 3.09
CA LEU A 117 -8.83 9.73 1.73
C LEU A 117 -7.92 8.51 1.58
N ALA A 118 -8.53 7.35 1.36
CA ALA A 118 -7.89 6.06 1.15
C ALA A 118 -8.38 5.41 -0.16
N THR A 119 -8.59 6.23 -1.19
CA THR A 119 -9.19 5.88 -2.49
C THR A 119 -8.31 4.97 -3.35
N GLY A 120 -7.03 4.82 -3.00
CA GLY A 120 -6.11 3.90 -3.67
C GLY A 120 -5.69 4.38 -5.06
N SER A 121 -5.66 3.47 -6.03
CA SER A 121 -5.32 3.79 -7.43
C SER A 121 -6.03 2.86 -8.41
N SER A 122 -6.32 3.32 -9.62
CA SER A 122 -6.85 2.54 -10.75
C SER A 122 -5.74 1.94 -11.61
N ALA A 123 -6.12 0.98 -12.45
CA ALA A 123 -5.27 0.53 -13.53
C ALA A 123 -5.03 1.67 -14.54
N ARG A 124 -3.79 1.80 -15.01
CA ARG A 124 -3.49 2.70 -16.12
C ARG A 124 -3.98 2.09 -17.42
N ILE A 125 -4.96 2.73 -18.04
CA ILE A 125 -5.39 2.41 -19.41
C ILE A 125 -4.52 3.23 -20.39
N PRO A 126 -3.66 2.59 -21.20
CA PRO A 126 -2.80 3.31 -22.15
C PRO A 126 -3.63 3.92 -23.29
N ALA A 127 -3.20 5.05 -23.84
CA ALA A 127 -3.83 5.60 -25.04
C ALA A 127 -3.35 4.83 -26.28
N ILE A 128 -4.11 3.79 -26.66
CA ILE A 128 -3.84 2.94 -27.85
C ILE A 128 -5.08 2.97 -28.73
N THR A 129 -4.89 3.10 -30.05
CA THR A 129 -5.98 3.05 -31.02
C THR A 129 -6.77 1.75 -30.88
N GLY A 130 -8.11 1.82 -30.92
CA GLY A 130 -8.99 0.65 -30.77
C GLY A 130 -9.22 0.16 -29.34
N LEU A 131 -8.51 0.69 -28.32
CA LEU A 131 -8.66 0.24 -26.93
C LEU A 131 -9.91 0.77 -26.24
N ILE A 132 -10.37 1.96 -26.61
CA ILE A 132 -11.53 2.59 -25.99
C ILE A 132 -12.63 2.67 -27.04
N VAL A 133 -13.75 1.98 -26.78
CA VAL A 133 -14.93 2.04 -27.62
C VAL A 133 -15.84 3.13 -27.08
N ALA A 134 -16.17 4.13 -27.89
CA ALA A 134 -17.25 5.04 -27.54
C ALA A 134 -18.56 4.22 -27.53
N PRO A 135 -19.42 4.33 -26.49
CA PRO A 135 -20.75 3.70 -26.54
C PRO A 135 -21.48 4.19 -27.80
N ASP A 136 -22.16 3.28 -28.51
CA ASP A 136 -22.81 3.49 -29.81
C ASP A 136 -23.46 4.88 -29.95
N ALA A 137 -22.69 5.85 -30.44
CA ALA A 137 -23.20 7.10 -30.95
C ALA A 137 -23.39 6.93 -32.46
N PRO A 138 -24.53 7.32 -33.05
CA PRO A 138 -24.67 7.32 -34.50
C PRO A 138 -23.54 8.18 -35.08
N ALA A 139 -22.89 7.65 -36.12
CA ALA A 139 -21.68 8.22 -36.72
C ALA A 139 -21.82 9.75 -36.89
N ALA A 140 -21.08 10.51 -36.09
CA ALA A 140 -21.02 11.95 -36.24
C ALA A 140 -20.29 12.28 -37.55
N PRO A 141 -20.77 13.26 -38.34
CA PRO A 141 -20.16 13.60 -39.60
C PRO A 141 -18.74 14.15 -39.35
N SER A 142 -17.78 13.59 -40.08
CA SER A 142 -16.36 13.97 -40.02
C SER A 142 -16.18 15.46 -40.37
N LEU A 143 -15.73 16.26 -39.39
CA LEU A 143 -15.25 17.61 -39.64
C LEU A 143 -13.78 17.55 -40.08
N PRO A 144 -13.40 18.17 -41.22
CA PRO A 144 -12.01 18.25 -41.63
C PRO A 144 -11.25 19.32 -40.84
N GLY A 145 -10.10 18.98 -40.26
CA GLY A 145 -9.07 20.00 -39.91
C GLY A 145 -8.32 19.93 -38.57
N ALA A 146 -8.31 18.83 -37.80
CA ALA A 146 -7.48 18.76 -36.59
C ALA A 146 -6.14 18.07 -36.87
N SER A 147 -5.09 18.85 -37.13
CA SER A 147 -3.72 18.36 -37.30
C SER A 147 -3.09 17.92 -35.98
N ALA A 148 -2.37 16.80 -36.03
CA ALA A 148 -1.59 16.21 -34.94
C ALA A 148 -0.48 17.14 -34.42
N GLY A 149 -0.37 17.23 -33.09
CA GLY A 149 0.80 17.84 -32.44
C GLY A 149 0.58 18.23 -30.99
N THR A 150 0.54 17.28 -30.05
CA THR A 150 1.02 17.52 -28.68
C THR A 150 1.28 16.23 -27.92
N THR A 151 2.32 16.27 -27.09
CA THR A 151 2.92 15.20 -26.30
C THR A 151 2.01 14.66 -25.19
N GLY A 152 1.84 13.34 -25.17
CA GLY A 152 1.89 12.47 -23.99
C GLY A 152 1.32 12.98 -22.66
N THR A 153 0.02 13.25 -22.59
CA THR A 153 -0.76 13.21 -21.35
C THR A 153 -1.89 12.21 -21.57
N ALA A 154 -2.08 11.28 -20.62
CA ALA A 154 -3.20 10.35 -20.67
C ALA A 154 -4.49 11.18 -20.75
N ALA A 155 -5.34 10.91 -21.74
CA ALA A 155 -6.60 11.64 -21.91
C ALA A 155 -7.44 11.52 -20.62
N PRO A 156 -7.98 12.62 -20.09
CA PRO A 156 -8.79 12.58 -18.89
C PRO A 156 -10.12 11.90 -19.20
N VAL A 157 -10.43 10.82 -18.46
CA VAL A 157 -11.77 10.21 -18.50
C VAL A 157 -12.74 11.18 -17.81
N LEU A 158 -13.60 11.81 -18.60
CA LEU A 158 -14.66 12.71 -18.11
C LEU A 158 -15.68 11.92 -17.25
N PRO A 159 -16.37 12.57 -16.29
CA PRO A 159 -17.29 11.87 -15.39
C PRO A 159 -18.55 11.43 -16.15
N GLY A 160 -18.96 10.17 -15.97
CA GLY A 160 -20.13 9.57 -16.64
C GLY A 160 -19.82 8.80 -17.93
N TRP A 161 -18.57 8.79 -18.39
CA TRP A 161 -18.11 7.93 -19.49
C TRP A 161 -17.31 6.76 -18.91
N THR A 162 -17.97 5.66 -18.57
CA THR A 162 -17.28 4.36 -18.54
C THR A 162 -17.03 3.96 -19.98
N ALA A 163 -15.97 4.50 -20.56
CA ALA A 163 -15.55 4.09 -21.88
C ALA A 163 -15.20 2.60 -21.82
N ALA A 164 -16.04 1.77 -22.43
CA ALA A 164 -15.98 0.33 -22.26
C ALA A 164 -14.77 -0.22 -23.01
N LEU A 165 -14.05 -1.15 -22.38
CA LEU A 165 -13.02 -1.93 -23.06
C LEU A 165 -13.71 -2.91 -24.02
N PRO A 166 -13.11 -3.21 -25.19
CA PRO A 166 -13.59 -4.27 -26.07
C PRO A 166 -13.69 -5.60 -25.33
N ARG A 167 -14.63 -6.45 -25.75
CA ARG A 167 -14.75 -7.80 -25.18
C ARG A 167 -13.46 -8.59 -25.37
N GLY A 168 -13.01 -9.26 -24.31
CA GLY A 168 -11.71 -9.95 -24.27
C GLY A 168 -10.54 -9.04 -23.86
N VAL A 169 -10.76 -7.75 -23.60
CA VAL A 169 -9.75 -6.83 -23.04
C VAL A 169 -10.09 -6.51 -21.60
N HIS A 170 -9.15 -6.78 -20.70
CA HIS A 170 -9.33 -6.56 -19.26
C HIS A 170 -8.14 -5.82 -18.67
N ALA A 171 -8.40 -4.86 -17.78
CA ALA A 171 -7.40 -4.44 -16.81
C ALA A 171 -7.34 -5.45 -15.66
N LEU A 172 -6.23 -5.49 -14.90
CA LEU A 172 -6.16 -6.27 -13.65
C LEU A 172 -5.89 -5.35 -12.46
N ARG A 173 -6.92 -5.06 -11.67
CA ARG A 173 -6.81 -4.21 -10.47
C ARG A 173 -7.80 -4.56 -9.36
N THR A 174 -9.01 -4.95 -9.74
CA THR A 174 -10.12 -5.25 -8.84
C THR A 174 -10.39 -6.76 -8.76
N LEU A 175 -11.26 -7.16 -7.84
CA LEU A 175 -11.72 -8.55 -7.77
C LEU A 175 -12.53 -8.95 -9.02
N ASP A 176 -13.34 -8.03 -9.54
CA ASP A 176 -14.18 -8.30 -10.71
C ASP A 176 -13.33 -8.45 -11.97
N ASP A 177 -12.29 -7.62 -12.13
CA ASP A 177 -11.28 -7.79 -13.17
C ASP A 177 -10.67 -9.21 -13.18
N ALA A 178 -10.27 -9.70 -11.99
CA ALA A 178 -9.67 -11.02 -11.87
C ALA A 178 -10.67 -12.14 -12.21
N ARG A 179 -11.94 -12.01 -11.80
CA ARG A 179 -13.01 -12.96 -12.15
C ARG A 179 -13.28 -12.99 -13.64
N GLU A 180 -13.36 -11.81 -14.27
CA GLU A 180 -13.57 -11.69 -15.71
C GLU A 180 -12.42 -12.30 -16.50
N ILE A 181 -11.17 -12.06 -16.11
CA ILE A 181 -10.00 -12.69 -16.74
C ILE A 181 -10.05 -14.21 -16.60
N VAL A 182 -10.39 -14.72 -15.42
CA VAL A 182 -10.53 -16.18 -15.20
C VAL A 182 -11.65 -16.76 -16.06
N ALA A 183 -12.78 -16.08 -16.20
CA ALA A 183 -13.87 -16.50 -17.07
C ALA A 183 -13.46 -16.48 -18.55
N ALA A 184 -12.73 -15.45 -18.99
CA ALA A 184 -12.25 -15.31 -20.35
C ALA A 184 -11.26 -16.42 -20.75
N CYS A 185 -10.51 -16.98 -19.78
CA CYS A 185 -9.59 -18.10 -20.01
C CYS A 185 -10.28 -19.35 -20.57
N VAL A 186 -11.59 -19.54 -20.35
CA VAL A 186 -12.34 -20.71 -20.83
C VAL A 186 -12.41 -20.75 -22.36
N ASN A 187 -12.47 -19.58 -23.00
CA ASN A 187 -12.68 -19.46 -24.45
C ASN A 187 -11.45 -18.93 -25.19
N ALA A 188 -10.38 -18.57 -24.47
CA ALA A 188 -9.16 -18.02 -25.05
C ALA A 188 -8.10 -19.12 -25.25
N ARG A 189 -7.40 -19.09 -26.38
CA ARG A 189 -6.21 -19.92 -26.63
C ARG A 189 -4.93 -19.10 -26.51
N ARG A 190 -4.98 -17.86 -26.99
CA ARG A 190 -3.85 -16.92 -27.01
C ARG A 190 -4.15 -15.73 -26.13
N ALA A 191 -3.28 -15.49 -25.16
CA ALA A 191 -3.34 -14.33 -24.30
C ALA A 191 -2.14 -13.42 -24.51
N VAL A 192 -2.38 -12.11 -24.50
CA VAL A 192 -1.33 -11.11 -24.47
C VAL A 192 -1.44 -10.31 -23.18
N VAL A 193 -0.29 -10.11 -22.53
CA VAL A 193 -0.19 -9.23 -21.36
C VAL A 193 0.63 -8.00 -21.73
N ILE A 194 0.02 -6.81 -21.65
CA ILE A 194 0.73 -5.54 -21.90
C ILE A 194 1.30 -5.02 -20.58
N GLY A 195 2.63 -5.01 -20.49
CA GLY A 195 3.41 -4.56 -19.34
C GLY A 195 4.24 -5.68 -18.72
N ALA A 196 5.57 -5.54 -18.70
CA ALA A 196 6.50 -6.48 -18.05
C ALA A 196 6.88 -6.07 -16.62
N GLY A 197 5.92 -5.50 -15.88
CA GLY A 197 6.08 -5.26 -14.43
C GLY A 197 5.73 -6.49 -13.61
N VAL A 198 5.85 -6.39 -12.28
CA VAL A 198 5.54 -7.50 -11.34
C VAL A 198 4.19 -8.15 -11.63
N LEU A 199 3.12 -7.35 -11.65
CA LEU A 199 1.76 -7.84 -11.87
C LEU A 199 1.60 -8.52 -13.24
N GLY A 200 2.22 -7.95 -14.28
CA GLY A 200 2.16 -8.47 -15.64
C GLY A 200 2.86 -9.82 -15.76
N LEU A 201 4.03 -9.98 -15.15
CA LEU A 201 4.75 -11.25 -15.14
C LEU A 201 4.04 -12.31 -14.30
N GLU A 202 3.47 -11.94 -13.15
CA GLU A 202 2.65 -12.87 -12.35
C GLU A 202 1.42 -13.34 -13.12
N ALA A 203 0.68 -12.41 -13.74
CA ALA A 203 -0.48 -12.74 -14.56
C ALA A 203 -0.10 -13.61 -15.77
N ALA A 204 0.99 -13.27 -16.47
CA ALA A 204 1.45 -14.04 -17.64
C ALA A 204 1.80 -15.48 -17.28
N CYS A 205 2.57 -15.71 -16.21
CA CYS A 205 2.86 -17.05 -15.72
C CYS A 205 1.58 -17.77 -15.24
N GLY A 206 0.65 -17.06 -14.62
CA GLY A 206 -0.64 -17.61 -14.19
C GLY A 206 -1.53 -18.07 -15.33
N LEU A 207 -1.55 -17.31 -16.43
CA LEU A 207 -2.27 -17.64 -17.66
C LEU A 207 -1.61 -18.82 -18.41
N ALA A 208 -0.27 -18.84 -18.49
CA ALA A 208 0.45 -19.95 -19.11
C ALA A 208 0.22 -21.28 -18.37
N ARG A 209 0.14 -21.23 -17.03
CA ARG A 209 -0.23 -22.39 -16.20
C ARG A 209 -1.67 -22.89 -16.42
N ARG A 210 -2.55 -22.07 -16.99
CA ARG A 210 -3.89 -22.50 -17.46
C ARG A 210 -3.87 -23.12 -18.85
N GLY A 211 -2.70 -23.21 -19.48
CA GLY A 211 -2.54 -23.77 -20.82
C GLY A 211 -2.78 -22.79 -21.96
N LEU A 212 -2.83 -21.48 -21.69
CA LEU A 212 -2.87 -20.46 -22.75
C LEU A 212 -1.48 -20.25 -23.36
N GLU A 213 -1.43 -19.95 -24.65
CA GLU A 213 -0.24 -19.41 -25.29
C GLU A 213 -0.10 -17.93 -24.90
N VAL A 214 0.93 -17.59 -24.13
CA VAL A 214 1.06 -16.25 -23.55
C VAL A 214 2.23 -15.49 -24.17
N THR A 215 1.97 -14.26 -24.60
CA THR A 215 3.02 -13.29 -24.97
C THR A 215 2.96 -12.06 -24.07
N VAL A 216 4.08 -11.68 -23.46
CA VAL A 216 4.23 -10.41 -22.75
C VAL A 216 4.77 -9.35 -23.70
N ILE A 217 4.08 -8.22 -23.83
CA ILE A 217 4.54 -7.05 -24.61
C ILE A 217 5.01 -5.97 -23.65
N HIS A 218 6.22 -5.44 -23.88
CA HIS A 218 6.75 -4.32 -23.11
C HIS A 218 7.52 -3.34 -23.99
N GLY A 219 7.26 -2.05 -23.80
CA GLY A 219 7.89 -0.98 -24.57
C GLY A 219 9.36 -0.74 -24.22
N GLY A 220 9.81 -1.20 -23.05
CA GLY A 220 11.20 -1.12 -22.62
C GLY A 220 12.04 -2.30 -23.13
N PRO A 221 13.38 -2.18 -23.12
CA PRO A 221 14.28 -3.20 -23.64
C PRO A 221 14.46 -4.41 -22.70
N SER A 222 14.03 -4.30 -21.44
CA SER A 222 14.17 -5.35 -20.43
C SER A 222 12.91 -5.49 -19.57
N LEU A 223 12.77 -6.66 -18.94
CA LEU A 223 11.72 -6.95 -17.97
C LEU A 223 11.97 -6.18 -16.68
N MET A 224 10.88 -5.73 -16.03
CA MET A 224 10.94 -5.04 -14.74
C MET A 224 12.03 -3.93 -14.71
N ASP A 225 12.14 -3.14 -15.77
CA ASP A 225 13.18 -2.12 -16.00
C ASP A 225 13.34 -1.03 -14.92
N ARG A 226 12.41 -0.97 -13.96
CA ARG A 226 12.53 -0.14 -12.75
C ARG A 226 13.26 -0.84 -11.60
N GLN A 227 13.22 -2.17 -11.57
CA GLN A 227 13.75 -3.02 -10.49
C GLN A 227 14.97 -3.83 -10.90
N LEU A 228 15.04 -4.26 -12.17
CA LEU A 228 16.10 -5.09 -12.70
C LEU A 228 17.02 -4.27 -13.60
N ASP A 229 18.30 -4.61 -13.59
CA ASP A 229 19.23 -4.15 -14.62
C ASP A 229 19.20 -5.10 -15.84
N ALA A 230 20.07 -4.86 -16.81
CA ALA A 230 20.10 -5.64 -18.04
C ALA A 230 20.43 -7.13 -17.81
N ASP A 231 21.40 -7.42 -16.93
CA ASP A 231 21.84 -8.79 -16.63
C ASP A 231 20.75 -9.58 -15.89
N ALA A 232 20.19 -9.01 -14.82
CA ALA A 232 19.11 -9.63 -14.07
C ALA A 232 17.86 -9.80 -14.93
N GLY A 233 17.56 -8.80 -15.78
CA GLY A 233 16.45 -8.85 -16.74
C GLY A 233 16.61 -9.97 -17.77
N ALA A 234 17.83 -10.20 -18.27
CA ALA A 234 18.12 -11.28 -19.21
C ALA A 234 17.92 -12.67 -18.57
N VAL A 235 18.37 -12.86 -17.33
CA VAL A 235 18.15 -14.10 -16.58
C VAL A 235 16.65 -14.35 -16.35
N ALA A 236 15.89 -13.31 -15.97
CA ALA A 236 14.44 -13.40 -15.82
C ALA A 236 13.74 -13.74 -17.16
N ALA A 237 14.18 -13.16 -18.27
CA ALA A 237 13.61 -13.40 -19.61
C ALA A 237 13.89 -14.84 -20.11
N ALA A 238 15.10 -15.35 -19.89
CA ALA A 238 15.43 -16.73 -20.20
C ALA A 238 14.57 -17.71 -19.37
N THR A 239 14.37 -17.40 -18.09
CA THR A 239 13.51 -18.19 -17.19
C THR A 239 12.05 -18.18 -17.65
N LEU A 240 11.50 -17.01 -18.04
CA LEU A 240 10.13 -16.92 -18.59
C LEU A 240 9.95 -17.73 -19.88
N THR A 241 10.96 -17.69 -20.75
CA THR A 241 10.96 -18.50 -21.98
C THR A 241 10.92 -19.99 -21.66
N ALA A 242 11.70 -20.44 -20.67
CA ALA A 242 11.68 -21.83 -20.20
C ALA A 242 10.32 -22.22 -19.56
N LEU A 243 9.58 -21.26 -19.01
CA LEU A 243 8.21 -21.46 -18.51
C LEU A 243 7.13 -21.41 -19.61
N GLY A 244 7.51 -21.26 -20.88
CA GLY A 244 6.58 -21.21 -22.01
C GLY A 244 5.86 -19.87 -22.20
N VAL A 245 6.36 -18.80 -21.58
CA VAL A 245 5.83 -17.44 -21.79
C VAL A 245 6.72 -16.75 -22.81
N ALA A 246 6.20 -16.35 -23.97
CA ALA A 246 6.94 -15.57 -24.95
C ALA A 246 7.03 -14.09 -24.53
N GLN A 247 8.06 -13.37 -25.00
CA GLN A 247 8.18 -11.93 -24.75
C GLN A 247 8.49 -11.14 -26.02
N ARG A 248 7.89 -9.95 -26.14
CA ARG A 248 8.17 -8.93 -27.15
C ARG A 248 8.63 -7.67 -26.42
N LEU A 249 9.95 -7.48 -26.33
CA LEU A 249 10.58 -6.32 -25.69
C LEU A 249 10.90 -5.24 -26.73
N ALA A 250 11.12 -4.02 -26.25
CA ALA A 250 11.22 -2.82 -27.09
C ALA A 250 10.05 -2.73 -28.10
N ALA A 251 8.88 -3.21 -27.70
CA ALA A 251 7.70 -3.35 -28.53
C ALA A 251 6.60 -2.40 -28.05
N ARG A 252 6.14 -1.52 -28.93
CA ARG A 252 5.04 -0.60 -28.65
C ARG A 252 3.80 -1.07 -29.40
N THR A 253 2.74 -1.39 -28.66
CA THR A 253 1.42 -1.63 -29.25
C THR A 253 0.87 -0.31 -29.79
N THR A 254 0.59 -0.27 -31.09
CA THR A 254 0.08 0.91 -31.79
C THR A 254 -1.45 0.86 -31.94
N GLU A 255 -2.00 -0.33 -32.14
CA GLU A 255 -3.43 -0.54 -32.36
C GLU A 255 -3.90 -1.87 -31.78
N ILE A 256 -5.14 -1.87 -31.27
CA ILE A 256 -5.89 -3.05 -30.88
C ILE A 256 -6.94 -3.29 -31.95
N LEU A 257 -6.87 -4.46 -32.58
CA LEU A 257 -7.79 -4.85 -33.63
C LEU A 257 -9.04 -5.47 -32.99
N VAL A 258 -10.19 -4.89 -33.33
CA VAL A 258 -11.49 -5.26 -32.77
C VAL A 258 -12.44 -5.58 -33.93
N THR A 259 -13.13 -6.71 -33.84
CA THR A 259 -14.16 -7.12 -34.80
C THR A 259 -15.42 -7.49 -34.02
N ASP A 260 -16.57 -6.93 -34.39
CA ASP A 260 -17.84 -7.10 -33.67
C ASP A 260 -17.70 -6.85 -32.15
N GLY A 261 -16.90 -5.84 -31.77
CA GLY A 261 -16.63 -5.49 -30.38
C GLY A 261 -15.76 -6.49 -29.59
N LEU A 262 -15.21 -7.53 -30.23
CA LEU A 262 -14.27 -8.50 -29.66
C LEU A 262 -12.85 -8.23 -30.12
N VAL A 263 -11.89 -8.37 -29.21
CA VAL A 263 -10.47 -8.31 -29.60
C VAL A 263 -10.11 -9.50 -30.48
N THR A 264 -9.38 -9.25 -31.56
CA THR A 264 -8.92 -10.29 -32.50
C THR A 264 -7.42 -10.26 -32.75
N GLY A 265 -6.79 -9.12 -32.51
CA GLY A 265 -5.37 -8.93 -32.76
C GLY A 265 -4.80 -7.63 -32.23
N LEU A 266 -3.50 -7.44 -32.41
CA LEU A 266 -2.74 -6.27 -32.03
C LEU A 266 -1.78 -5.93 -33.17
N LEU A 267 -1.60 -4.64 -33.42
CA LEU A 267 -0.45 -4.13 -34.18
C LEU A 267 0.59 -3.60 -33.21
N LEU A 268 1.85 -3.94 -33.46
CA LEU A 268 2.97 -3.47 -32.67
C LEU A 268 4.16 -3.08 -33.55
N THR A 269 4.89 -2.07 -33.10
CA THR A 269 6.14 -1.63 -33.72
C THR A 269 7.32 -2.03 -32.84
N GLN A 270 8.33 -2.62 -33.47
CA GLN A 270 9.62 -3.00 -32.90
C GLN A 270 10.75 -2.43 -33.79
N PRO A 271 12.02 -2.47 -33.34
CA PRO A 271 13.14 -1.96 -34.14
C PRO A 271 13.30 -2.62 -35.51
N ASP A 272 12.81 -3.85 -35.67
CA ASP A 272 12.82 -4.63 -36.91
C ASP A 272 11.61 -4.39 -37.82
N GLY A 273 10.59 -3.65 -37.36
CA GLY A 273 9.42 -3.27 -38.17
C GLY A 273 8.08 -3.37 -37.44
N GLU A 274 7.01 -3.40 -38.23
CA GLU A 274 5.65 -3.61 -37.76
C GLU A 274 5.28 -5.10 -37.76
N HIS A 275 4.56 -5.52 -36.72
CA HIS A 275 4.13 -6.90 -36.53
C HIS A 275 2.66 -6.95 -36.16
N HIS A 276 1.99 -8.01 -36.63
CA HIS A 276 0.62 -8.33 -36.27
C HIS A 276 0.59 -9.58 -35.39
N LEU A 277 -0.04 -9.49 -34.22
CA LEU A 277 -0.18 -10.60 -33.29
C LEU A 277 -1.68 -10.88 -33.06
N PRO A 278 -2.17 -12.08 -33.39
CA PRO A 278 -3.55 -12.45 -33.09
C PRO A 278 -3.72 -12.71 -31.58
N VAL A 279 -4.85 -12.29 -31.00
CA VAL A 279 -5.12 -12.40 -29.57
C VAL A 279 -6.59 -12.67 -29.31
N ASP A 280 -6.88 -13.51 -28.31
CA ASP A 280 -8.24 -13.83 -27.88
C ASP A 280 -8.53 -13.22 -26.49
N LEU A 281 -7.48 -13.01 -25.68
CA LEU A 281 -7.52 -12.38 -24.35
C LEU A 281 -6.38 -11.38 -24.19
N LEU A 282 -6.69 -10.12 -23.94
CA LEU A 282 -5.73 -9.06 -23.67
C LEU A 282 -5.82 -8.61 -22.20
N VAL A 283 -4.72 -8.67 -21.47
CA VAL A 283 -4.64 -8.22 -20.07
C VAL A 283 -3.72 -7.01 -19.95
N LEU A 284 -4.26 -5.89 -19.46
CA LEU A 284 -3.55 -4.63 -19.28
C LEU A 284 -2.96 -4.56 -17.87
N THR A 285 -1.63 -4.48 -17.79
CA THR A 285 -0.87 -4.33 -16.53
C THR A 285 0.13 -3.18 -16.60
N CYS A 286 -0.27 -2.09 -17.27
CA CYS A 286 0.58 -0.95 -17.62
C CYS A 286 0.90 0.02 -16.45
N GLY A 287 0.82 -0.47 -15.20
CA GLY A 287 0.96 0.32 -13.99
C GLY A 287 -0.38 0.89 -13.48
N THR A 288 -0.30 1.77 -12.49
CA THR A 288 -1.46 2.34 -11.81
C THR A 288 -1.42 3.87 -11.78
N VAL A 289 -2.57 4.49 -11.51
CA VAL A 289 -2.73 5.94 -11.35
C VAL A 289 -3.44 6.22 -10.02
N PRO A 290 -2.85 7.02 -9.11
CA PRO A 290 -3.51 7.46 -7.87
C PRO A 290 -4.93 8.00 -8.09
N GLU A 291 -5.89 7.51 -7.32
CA GLU A 291 -7.28 7.99 -7.36
C GLU A 291 -7.41 9.29 -6.57
N ALA A 292 -6.94 10.39 -7.17
CA ALA A 292 -6.88 11.70 -6.54
C ALA A 292 -7.96 12.69 -7.02
N ARG A 293 -8.84 12.26 -7.93
CA ARG A 293 -9.79 13.15 -8.62
C ARG A 293 -10.71 13.92 -7.67
N ILE A 294 -11.37 13.22 -6.74
CA ILE A 294 -12.28 13.86 -5.77
C ILE A 294 -11.56 14.90 -4.89
N ALA A 295 -10.27 14.71 -4.63
CA ALA A 295 -9.44 15.66 -3.90
C ALA A 295 -9.08 16.87 -4.76
N ALA A 296 -8.69 16.65 -6.02
CA ALA A 296 -8.41 17.71 -6.99
C ALA A 296 -9.65 18.59 -7.23
N ASP A 297 -10.81 17.97 -7.44
CA ASP A 297 -12.10 18.66 -7.63
C ASP A 297 -12.50 19.47 -6.38
N ALA A 298 -12.03 19.06 -5.20
CA ALA A 298 -12.20 19.78 -3.93
C ALA A 298 -11.15 20.88 -3.68
N GLY A 299 -10.25 21.13 -4.66
CA GLY A 299 -9.19 22.12 -4.57
C GLY A 299 -8.07 21.76 -3.60
N LEU A 300 -7.84 20.47 -3.33
CA LEU A 300 -6.68 20.01 -2.58
C LEU A 300 -5.46 19.89 -3.49
N PRO A 301 -4.23 20.14 -2.99
CA PRO A 301 -3.02 19.98 -3.79
C PRO A 301 -2.83 18.53 -4.26
N VAL A 302 -2.78 18.35 -5.57
CA VAL A 302 -2.56 17.07 -6.25
C VAL A 302 -1.46 17.25 -7.30
N ASP A 303 -0.54 16.31 -7.35
CA ASP A 303 0.47 16.18 -8.41
C ASP A 303 0.32 14.80 -9.06
N ARG A 304 1.20 13.84 -8.74
CA ARG A 304 1.01 12.44 -9.10
C ARG A 304 -0.10 11.78 -8.27
N GLY A 305 -0.23 12.20 -7.01
CA GLY A 305 -1.27 11.82 -6.07
C GLY A 305 -1.62 12.98 -5.14
N ILE A 306 -2.41 12.72 -4.10
CA ILE A 306 -2.82 13.72 -3.12
C ILE A 306 -1.61 14.09 -2.26
N VAL A 307 -1.14 15.33 -2.37
CA VAL A 307 0.06 15.79 -1.66
C VAL A 307 -0.23 15.85 -0.16
N VAL A 308 0.65 15.24 0.64
CA VAL A 308 0.55 15.23 2.10
C VAL A 308 1.88 15.54 2.77
N ASP A 309 1.81 16.07 3.99
CA ASP A 309 2.97 16.29 4.85
C ASP A 309 3.37 15.03 5.65
N ASP A 310 4.33 15.16 6.57
CA ASP A 310 4.84 14.05 7.38
C ASP A 310 3.80 13.46 8.35
N SER A 311 2.74 14.22 8.66
CA SER A 311 1.57 13.77 9.42
C SER A 311 0.46 13.18 8.55
N LEU A 312 0.71 13.06 7.24
CA LEU A 312 -0.23 12.61 6.21
C LEU A 312 -1.40 13.58 5.99
N CYS A 313 -1.26 14.81 6.47
CA CYS A 313 -2.24 15.88 6.33
C CYS A 313 -2.07 16.57 4.98
N SER A 314 -3.18 16.94 4.36
CA SER A 314 -3.15 17.80 3.18
C SER A 314 -2.74 19.23 3.59
N PRO A 315 -1.78 19.85 2.90
CA PRO A 315 -1.43 21.25 3.16
C PRO A 315 -2.55 22.22 2.77
N GLY A 316 -3.54 21.77 1.99
CA GLY A 316 -4.69 22.58 1.60
C GLY A 316 -5.78 22.65 2.66
N ASP A 317 -5.85 21.71 3.61
CA ASP A 317 -6.86 21.67 4.66
C ASP A 317 -6.40 20.82 5.86
N PRO A 318 -6.25 21.39 7.07
CA PRO A 318 -5.76 20.65 8.24
C PRO A 318 -6.71 19.57 8.76
N ARG A 319 -7.92 19.46 8.19
CA ARG A 319 -8.91 18.45 8.54
C ARG A 319 -8.91 17.25 7.59
N ILE A 320 -8.13 17.29 6.51
CA ILE A 320 -8.15 16.29 5.45
C ILE A 320 -6.79 15.60 5.35
N PHE A 321 -6.81 14.28 5.41
CA PHE A 321 -5.63 13.41 5.34
C PHE A 321 -5.74 12.48 4.14
N ALA A 322 -4.61 11.97 3.65
CA ALA A 322 -4.61 10.93 2.62
C ALA A 322 -3.60 9.81 2.93
N ILE A 323 -3.99 8.56 2.70
CA ILE A 323 -3.19 7.36 2.96
C ILE A 323 -3.36 6.31 1.85
N GLY A 324 -2.41 5.39 1.73
CA GLY A 324 -2.38 4.37 0.69
C GLY A 324 -1.94 4.91 -0.67
N ASP A 325 -2.27 4.17 -1.74
CA ASP A 325 -1.79 4.47 -3.10
C ASP A 325 -2.26 5.83 -3.65
N CYS A 326 -3.30 6.45 -3.06
CA CYS A 326 -3.76 7.78 -3.50
C CYS A 326 -2.89 8.92 -2.94
N ALA A 327 -2.15 8.67 -1.87
CA ALA A 327 -1.33 9.68 -1.20
C ALA A 327 0.04 9.83 -1.86
N GLN A 328 0.52 11.08 -1.90
CA GLN A 328 1.87 11.45 -2.31
C GLN A 328 2.60 12.06 -1.10
N PRO A 329 3.26 11.22 -0.27
CA PRO A 329 4.09 11.69 0.82
C PRO A 329 5.43 12.23 0.29
N ARG A 330 6.21 12.92 1.14
CA ARG A 330 7.50 13.52 0.76
C ARG A 330 8.52 12.47 0.28
N GLU A 331 8.48 11.29 0.87
CA GLU A 331 9.29 10.15 0.47
C GLU A 331 8.87 9.49 -0.86
N GLY A 332 7.76 9.94 -1.46
CA GLY A 332 7.17 9.38 -2.66
C GLY A 332 6.30 8.14 -2.42
N GLY A 333 5.33 7.92 -3.30
CA GLY A 333 4.45 6.75 -3.26
C GLY A 333 5.08 5.53 -3.94
N THR A 334 5.17 4.41 -3.23
CA THR A 334 5.72 3.14 -3.76
C THR A 334 4.65 2.28 -4.45
N GLY A 335 3.38 2.45 -4.08
CA GLY A 335 2.28 1.59 -4.50
C GLY A 335 2.31 0.20 -3.86
N LEU A 336 3.11 0.03 -2.80
CA LEU A 336 3.24 -1.23 -2.06
C LEU A 336 2.43 -1.18 -0.77
N ILE A 337 1.82 -2.31 -0.42
CA ILE A 337 0.97 -2.41 0.78
C ILE A 337 1.72 -2.10 2.08
N ALA A 338 3.02 -2.40 2.15
CA ALA A 338 3.82 -2.12 3.32
C ALA A 338 3.86 -0.62 3.66
N GLN A 339 3.96 0.26 2.65
CA GLN A 339 3.89 1.70 2.83
C GLN A 339 2.47 2.13 3.26
N GLY A 340 1.43 1.60 2.62
CA GLY A 340 0.04 1.90 2.99
C GLY A 340 -0.29 1.58 4.44
N TRP A 341 0.20 0.45 4.96
CA TRP A 341 0.02 0.11 6.38
C TRP A 341 0.88 0.93 7.33
N ASP A 342 2.06 1.36 6.91
CA ASP A 342 2.84 2.33 7.67
C ASP A 342 2.10 3.65 7.83
N GLN A 343 1.56 4.17 6.73
CA GLN A 343 0.74 5.37 6.71
C GLN A 343 -0.50 5.23 7.61
N SER A 344 -1.20 4.09 7.53
CA SER A 344 -2.31 3.74 8.42
C SER A 344 -1.93 3.88 9.91
N ARG A 345 -0.83 3.23 10.33
CA ARG A 345 -0.38 3.28 11.73
C ARG A 345 0.00 4.70 12.16
N ARG A 346 0.81 5.40 11.35
CA ARG A 346 1.24 6.78 11.62
C ARG A 346 0.06 7.72 11.77
N LEU A 347 -0.94 7.62 10.90
CA LEU A 347 -2.14 8.46 10.99
C LEU A 347 -2.97 8.13 12.23
N ALA A 348 -3.14 6.85 12.55
CA ALA A 348 -3.86 6.42 13.75
C ALA A 348 -3.17 6.94 15.04
N ASP A 349 -1.83 6.85 15.12
CA ASP A 349 -1.04 7.41 16.22
C ASP A 349 -1.18 8.94 16.29
N HIS A 350 -1.09 9.62 15.15
CA HIS A 350 -1.23 11.07 15.06
C HIS A 350 -2.59 11.56 15.59
N LEU A 351 -3.70 10.99 15.10
CA LEU A 351 -5.04 11.39 15.51
C LEU A 351 -5.32 11.08 16.99
N THR A 352 -4.87 9.92 17.47
CA THR A 352 -4.97 9.52 18.88
C THR A 352 -4.22 10.51 19.78
N ALA A 353 -3.00 10.90 19.40
CA ALA A 353 -2.19 11.85 20.15
C ALA A 353 -2.78 13.28 20.09
N SER A 354 -3.28 13.71 18.93
CA SER A 354 -3.96 15.00 18.77
C SER A 354 -5.22 15.11 19.64
N ALA A 355 -6.03 14.05 19.69
CA ALA A 355 -7.21 14.02 20.55
C ALA A 355 -6.85 14.01 22.05
N ALA A 356 -5.77 13.32 22.44
CA ALA A 356 -5.28 13.34 23.82
C ALA A 356 -4.80 14.74 24.25
N ARG A 357 -4.08 15.46 23.37
CA ARG A 357 -3.65 16.84 23.62
C ARG A 357 -4.85 17.79 23.77
N ALA A 358 -5.82 17.71 22.86
CA ALA A 358 -7.03 18.53 22.92
C ALA A 358 -7.83 18.30 24.21
N ALA A 359 -7.91 17.05 24.68
CA ALA A 359 -8.54 16.71 25.96
C ALA A 359 -7.77 17.27 27.15
N ALA A 360 -6.43 17.20 27.15
CA ALA A 360 -5.59 17.76 28.21
C ALA A 360 -5.69 19.30 28.27
N GLU A 361 -5.72 19.98 27.13
CA GLU A 361 -5.90 21.44 27.04
C GLU A 361 -7.30 21.88 27.51
N SER A 362 -8.33 21.11 27.17
CA SER A 362 -9.70 21.35 27.63
C SER A 362 -9.87 21.08 29.14
N GLY A 363 -9.13 20.09 29.68
CA GLY A 363 -9.09 19.76 31.10
C GLY A 363 -8.24 20.70 31.96
N ALA A 364 -7.25 21.37 31.36
CA ALA A 364 -6.38 22.34 32.04
C ALA A 364 -7.11 23.63 32.48
N GLY A 365 -8.37 23.81 32.10
CA GLY A 365 -9.19 24.96 32.45
C GLY A 365 -10.15 24.74 33.62
N ARG A 366 -9.66 24.43 34.84
CA ARG A 366 -10.38 24.70 36.12
C ARG A 366 -9.61 24.41 37.42
N VAL A 367 -8.43 25.00 37.62
CA VAL A 367 -7.87 25.12 38.99
C VAL A 367 -8.54 26.31 39.68
N ARG A 368 -9.47 26.05 40.62
CA ARG A 368 -9.96 27.08 41.54
C ARG A 368 -8.96 27.23 42.69
N LEU A 369 -8.19 28.31 42.69
CA LEU A 369 -7.52 28.82 43.89
C LEU A 369 -8.29 30.06 44.35
N GLY A 370 -8.94 29.96 45.53
CA GLY A 370 -9.41 31.13 46.28
C GLY A 370 -10.41 32.06 45.60
N GLY A 371 -11.40 31.55 44.85
CA GLY A 371 -12.61 32.32 44.49
C GLY A 371 -12.48 33.37 43.37
N ALA A 372 -11.31 33.54 42.73
CA ALA A 372 -11.16 34.43 41.57
C ALA A 372 -10.84 33.65 40.29
N GLN A 373 -11.58 33.94 39.21
CA GLN A 373 -11.44 33.30 37.90
C GLN A 373 -10.31 33.99 37.12
N LEU A 374 -9.16 33.33 36.93
CA LEU A 374 -8.06 33.87 36.13
C LEU A 374 -8.19 33.42 34.67
N ASN A 375 -8.12 34.39 33.75
CA ASN A 375 -8.16 34.17 32.30
C ASN A 375 -6.73 33.97 31.76
N PRO A 376 -6.39 32.82 31.15
CA PRO A 376 -5.01 32.53 30.69
C PRO A 376 -4.48 33.50 29.62
N GLY A 377 -5.35 34.27 28.96
CA GLY A 377 -4.96 35.24 27.93
C GLY A 377 -4.40 36.58 28.46
N ARG A 378 -4.40 36.81 29.78
CA ARG A 378 -3.84 38.03 30.39
C ARG A 378 -3.21 37.73 31.75
N PRO A 379 -1.90 37.41 31.84
CA PRO A 379 -1.25 37.27 33.14
C PRO A 379 -1.20 38.63 33.85
N SER A 380 -1.63 38.66 35.11
CA SER A 380 -1.57 39.86 35.97
C SER A 380 -0.13 40.33 36.19
N MET A 381 0.04 41.64 36.42
CA MET A 381 1.31 42.35 36.57
C MET A 381 2.32 41.70 37.55
N ALA A 382 1.84 40.93 38.53
CA ALA A 382 2.65 40.24 39.53
C ALA A 382 3.59 39.16 38.95
N LEU A 383 3.25 38.54 37.81
CA LEU A 383 4.10 37.51 37.19
C LEU A 383 5.22 38.09 36.29
N ARG A 384 5.13 39.38 35.92
CA ARG A 384 6.18 40.03 35.10
C ARG A 384 7.41 40.41 35.91
N LEU A 385 7.32 40.45 37.24
CA LEU A 385 8.40 40.86 38.14
C LEU A 385 9.30 39.69 38.61
N SER A 386 8.95 38.44 38.32
CA SER A 386 9.61 37.25 38.91
C SER A 386 10.42 36.39 37.93
N MET A 387 10.52 36.74 36.65
CA MET A 387 11.35 36.01 35.66
C MET A 387 12.26 36.97 34.87
N ASN A 388 13.08 37.73 35.58
CA ASN A 388 14.30 38.32 35.02
C ASN A 388 15.50 37.76 35.81
N VAL A 389 15.84 36.50 35.55
CA VAL A 389 17.15 35.94 35.86
C VAL A 389 17.71 35.37 34.57
N ILE A 390 18.40 36.24 33.83
CA ILE A 390 19.27 35.86 32.72
C ILE A 390 20.62 35.51 33.35
N THR A 391 21.02 34.24 33.29
CA THR A 391 22.42 33.86 33.47
C THR A 391 23.20 34.28 32.22
N ARG A 392 24.04 35.31 32.34
CA ARG A 392 25.04 35.68 31.31
C ARG A 392 26.43 35.30 31.84
N ALA A 393 27.16 34.53 31.05
CA ALA A 393 28.58 34.23 31.28
C ALA A 393 29.46 35.49 31.02
N PRO A 394 30.62 35.64 31.71
CA PRO A 394 31.61 36.67 31.43
C PRO A 394 32.43 36.26 30.19
N GLY A 395 33.01 37.10 29.34
CA GLY A 395 33.32 38.53 29.33
C GLY A 395 34.59 38.66 28.48
N ALA A 396 34.58 39.48 27.43
CA ALA A 396 35.78 39.91 26.71
C ALA A 396 35.53 41.31 26.11
N ALA A 397 36.55 42.15 26.20
CA ALA A 397 36.48 43.61 26.30
C ALA A 397 36.71 44.38 24.98
N GLY A 398 36.47 45.70 25.05
CA GLY A 398 36.86 46.75 24.08
C GLY A 398 35.64 47.35 23.37
N GLY A 399 35.10 48.51 23.75
CA GLY A 399 35.65 49.87 23.54
C GLY A 399 35.38 50.29 22.08
N GLY A 400 34.71 51.37 21.69
CA GLY A 400 34.13 52.55 22.31
C GLY A 400 33.76 53.51 21.15
N ALA A 401 33.03 54.58 21.48
CA ALA A 401 32.71 55.77 20.67
C ALA A 401 31.44 55.75 19.78
N ASP A 402 30.61 56.75 20.10
CA ASP A 402 29.33 57.25 19.57
C ASP A 402 29.64 58.43 18.59
N PRO A 403 28.70 59.31 18.19
CA PRO A 403 27.46 59.19 17.41
C PRO A 403 27.50 60.06 16.13
N GLY A 404 26.44 60.05 15.31
CA GLY A 404 26.18 61.15 14.35
C GLY A 404 25.03 60.88 13.38
N ALA A 405 23.83 61.36 13.70
CA ALA A 405 23.11 62.44 13.00
C ALA A 405 22.58 62.04 11.59
N ALA A 406 21.28 61.73 11.50
CA ALA A 406 20.20 62.67 11.20
C ALA A 406 20.05 62.99 9.69
N ALA A 407 18.96 62.53 9.09
CA ALA A 407 18.14 63.35 8.18
C ALA A 407 16.84 62.62 7.82
N ASP A 408 15.77 63.30 8.17
CA ASP A 408 14.36 63.15 7.83
C ASP A 408 14.11 63.38 6.33
N LEU A 409 13.39 62.47 5.65
CA LEU A 409 12.60 62.72 4.44
C LEU A 409 11.63 61.54 4.21
N GLY A 410 10.36 61.69 4.58
CA GLY A 410 9.26 60.94 3.96
C GLY A 410 8.71 61.67 2.72
N PRO A 411 7.68 61.16 2.04
CA PRO A 411 7.44 59.77 1.65
C PRO A 411 7.36 59.66 0.10
N ALA A 412 7.87 58.57 -0.48
CA ALA A 412 7.62 58.24 -1.89
C ALA A 412 7.11 56.81 -1.97
N VAL A 413 5.81 56.68 -2.24
CA VAL A 413 5.16 55.41 -2.58
C VAL A 413 5.66 54.99 -3.96
N ALA A 414 6.47 53.93 -4.00
CA ALA A 414 6.87 53.23 -5.23
C ALA A 414 6.31 51.79 -5.19
N PRO A 415 5.84 51.25 -6.33
CA PRO A 415 5.11 49.99 -6.38
C PRO A 415 6.04 48.81 -6.02
N ALA A 416 5.57 47.95 -5.11
CA ALA A 416 6.27 46.73 -4.74
C ALA A 416 6.39 45.79 -5.95
N GLN A 417 7.57 45.78 -6.57
CA GLN A 417 7.99 44.70 -7.45
C GLN A 417 8.14 43.45 -6.58
N GLN A 418 7.22 42.50 -6.74
CA GLN A 418 7.34 41.16 -6.18
C GLN A 418 8.55 40.49 -6.84
N THR A 419 9.68 40.48 -6.14
CA THR A 419 10.78 39.56 -6.45
C THR A 419 10.23 38.14 -6.25
N PRO A 420 10.33 37.23 -7.24
CA PRO A 420 9.92 35.85 -7.04
C PRO A 420 10.74 35.30 -5.88
N ALA A 421 10.06 34.84 -4.83
CA ALA A 421 10.70 34.11 -3.75
C ALA A 421 11.38 32.89 -4.39
N GLN A 422 12.70 32.95 -4.52
CA GLN A 422 13.53 31.83 -4.92
C GLN A 422 13.21 30.69 -3.96
N LEU A 423 12.56 29.63 -4.49
CA LEU A 423 12.40 28.39 -3.76
C LEU A 423 13.81 27.95 -3.30
N PRO A 424 14.01 27.65 -2.01
CA PRO A 424 15.26 27.09 -1.56
C PRO A 424 15.56 25.81 -2.36
N PRO A 425 16.83 25.51 -2.65
CA PRO A 425 17.20 24.32 -3.40
C PRO A 425 16.57 23.09 -2.77
N ALA A 426 15.98 22.24 -3.61
CA ALA A 426 15.30 21.02 -3.19
C ALA A 426 16.25 20.21 -2.29
N GLN A 427 15.94 20.14 -1.00
CA GLN A 427 16.54 19.17 -0.11
C GLN A 427 16.26 17.78 -0.72
N PRO A 428 17.23 16.84 -0.69
CA PRO A 428 16.97 15.48 -1.14
C PRO A 428 15.74 14.96 -0.41
N ALA A 429 14.78 14.41 -1.17
CA ALA A 429 13.57 13.86 -0.60
C ALA A 429 13.93 12.91 0.56
N PRO A 430 13.26 13.02 1.72
CA PRO A 430 13.51 12.10 2.82
C PRO A 430 13.33 10.66 2.31
N GLU A 431 14.28 9.79 2.65
CA GLU A 431 14.27 8.40 2.23
C GLU A 431 13.00 7.71 2.77
N ALA A 432 12.31 6.95 1.93
CA ALA A 432 11.12 6.21 2.37
C ALA A 432 11.44 5.33 3.59
N PRO A 433 10.49 5.14 4.52
CA PRO A 433 10.68 4.25 5.64
C PRO A 433 11.19 2.89 5.15
N ARG A 434 12.44 2.57 5.49
CA ARG A 434 13.17 1.43 4.92
C ARG A 434 12.42 0.12 5.18
N GLY A 435 12.31 -0.73 4.15
CA GLY A 435 11.56 -1.98 4.24
C GLY A 435 10.09 -1.88 3.79
N THR A 436 9.61 -0.68 3.46
CA THR A 436 8.31 -0.48 2.79
C THR A 436 8.39 -0.56 1.26
N ASP A 437 9.60 -0.72 0.74
CA ASP A 437 10.01 -0.68 -0.67
C ASP A 437 10.48 -2.04 -1.22
N VAL A 438 10.27 -3.13 -0.46
CA VAL A 438 10.58 -4.49 -0.91
C VAL A 438 9.56 -4.94 -1.96
N VAL A 439 10.04 -5.23 -3.16
CA VAL A 439 9.25 -5.77 -4.27
C VAL A 439 9.52 -7.26 -4.39
N ARG A 440 8.46 -8.07 -4.41
CA ARG A 440 8.55 -9.52 -4.64
C ARG A 440 7.59 -9.92 -5.73
N LEU A 441 8.10 -10.71 -6.68
CA LEU A 441 7.33 -11.34 -7.74
C LEU A 441 6.95 -12.75 -7.31
N LYS A 442 5.68 -13.12 -7.52
CA LYS A 442 5.06 -14.38 -7.05
C LYS A 442 4.69 -15.32 -8.18
N ALA A 443 5.43 -15.32 -9.28
CA ALA A 443 5.22 -16.29 -10.34
C ALA A 443 5.86 -17.63 -9.95
N ALA A 444 5.13 -18.71 -10.14
CA ALA A 444 5.70 -20.03 -9.94
C ALA A 444 6.80 -20.28 -10.98
N GLY A 445 8.00 -20.64 -10.53
CA GLY A 445 9.16 -20.88 -11.39
C GLY A 445 9.95 -19.63 -11.76
N LEU A 446 9.54 -18.44 -11.32
CA LEU A 446 10.30 -17.20 -11.46
C LEU A 446 10.29 -16.44 -10.13
N ASP A 447 11.36 -16.61 -9.36
CA ASP A 447 11.55 -15.90 -8.09
C ASP A 447 12.34 -14.61 -8.32
N VAL A 448 11.71 -13.46 -8.07
CA VAL A 448 12.38 -12.16 -8.08
C VAL A 448 12.09 -11.41 -6.79
N VAL A 449 13.14 -10.90 -6.15
CA VAL A 449 13.01 -9.93 -5.06
C VAL A 449 13.99 -8.79 -5.23
N THR A 450 13.51 -7.56 -5.09
CA THR A 450 14.34 -6.35 -5.10
C THR A 450 13.98 -5.45 -3.94
N MET A 451 14.94 -4.65 -3.47
CA MET A 451 14.74 -3.73 -2.34
C MET A 451 15.75 -2.59 -2.40
N GLY A 452 15.38 -1.42 -1.87
CA GLY A 452 16.27 -0.28 -1.73
C GLY A 452 16.96 0.11 -3.02
N VAL A 453 18.26 0.33 -2.92
CA VAL A 453 19.12 0.72 -4.04
C VAL A 453 19.30 -0.47 -4.99
N CYS A 454 18.51 -0.52 -6.07
CA CYS A 454 18.48 -1.61 -7.04
C CYS A 454 18.15 -1.12 -8.47
N GLY A 455 18.36 -2.01 -9.44
CA GLY A 455 17.93 -1.83 -10.83
C GLY A 455 18.67 -0.76 -11.63
N ALA A 456 18.23 -0.57 -12.87
CA ALA A 456 18.88 0.32 -13.85
C ALA A 456 18.77 1.83 -13.50
N ARG A 457 17.87 2.21 -12.59
CA ARG A 457 17.64 3.63 -12.21
C ARG A 457 18.41 4.06 -10.96
N ARG A 458 19.27 3.19 -10.42
CA ARG A 458 20.12 3.49 -9.29
C ARG A 458 21.03 4.70 -9.60
N VAL A 459 21.11 5.62 -8.64
CA VAL A 459 22.12 6.69 -8.65
C VAL A 459 23.44 6.12 -8.11
N PRO A 460 24.57 6.25 -8.85
CA PRO A 460 25.88 5.87 -8.34
C PRO A 460 26.26 6.71 -7.12
N ASP A 461 26.81 6.06 -6.10
CA ASP A 461 27.30 6.70 -4.87
C ASP A 461 28.59 6.00 -4.46
N SER A 462 29.63 6.77 -4.17
CA SER A 462 30.97 6.26 -3.84
C SER A 462 31.03 5.55 -2.48
N SER A 463 30.05 5.79 -1.60
CA SER A 463 29.92 5.09 -0.32
C SER A 463 29.31 3.69 -0.46
N HIS A 464 28.75 3.36 -1.63
CA HIS A 464 28.10 2.08 -1.87
C HIS A 464 29.09 1.04 -2.39
N ARG A 465 29.24 -0.06 -1.67
CA ARG A 465 29.93 -1.25 -2.17
C ARG A 465 28.92 -2.22 -2.77
N THR A 466 29.12 -2.57 -4.04
CA THR A 466 28.23 -3.47 -4.79
C THR A 466 28.95 -4.76 -5.13
N VAL A 467 28.33 -5.90 -4.88
CA VAL A 467 28.86 -7.22 -5.25
C VAL A 467 27.76 -8.00 -5.97
N ARG A 468 28.12 -8.67 -7.06
CA ARG A 468 27.20 -9.37 -7.97
C ARG A 468 27.71 -10.78 -8.28
N LEU A 469 26.78 -11.74 -8.30
CA LEU A 469 26.96 -13.11 -8.77
C LEU A 469 25.89 -13.38 -9.83
N SER A 470 26.32 -13.75 -11.04
CA SER A 470 25.42 -14.07 -12.15
C SER A 470 25.78 -15.44 -12.71
N ASP A 471 24.77 -16.31 -12.80
CA ASP A 471 24.84 -17.68 -13.31
C ASP A 471 23.61 -17.92 -14.20
N PRO A 472 23.62 -17.40 -15.45
CA PRO A 472 22.47 -17.49 -16.34
C PRO A 472 22.08 -18.92 -16.71
N ALA A 473 23.05 -19.85 -16.75
CA ALA A 473 22.79 -21.25 -17.03
C ALA A 473 21.94 -21.91 -15.93
N ALA A 474 22.16 -21.52 -14.67
CA ALA A 474 21.32 -21.93 -13.55
C ALA A 474 20.09 -21.02 -13.32
N GLY A 475 19.84 -20.03 -14.20
CA GLY A 475 18.73 -19.10 -14.06
C GLY A 475 18.86 -18.14 -12.86
N ARG A 476 20.09 -17.85 -12.41
CA ARG A 476 20.36 -17.15 -11.16
C ARG A 476 21.11 -15.83 -11.35
N HIS A 477 20.66 -14.78 -10.68
CA HIS A 477 21.37 -13.51 -10.56
C HIS A 477 21.15 -12.92 -9.17
N VAL A 478 22.22 -12.54 -8.47
CA VAL A 478 22.15 -11.91 -7.16
C VAL A 478 23.10 -10.72 -7.12
N GLU A 479 22.57 -9.56 -6.75
CA GLU A 479 23.32 -8.35 -6.47
C GLU A 479 22.98 -7.86 -5.07
N VAL A 480 24.00 -7.42 -4.32
CA VAL A 480 23.85 -6.78 -3.03
C VAL A 480 24.59 -5.45 -3.01
N VAL A 481 23.96 -4.42 -2.45
CA VAL A 481 24.53 -3.09 -2.23
C VAL A 481 24.62 -2.85 -0.73
N VAL A 482 25.84 -2.60 -0.25
CA VAL A 482 26.16 -2.40 1.17
C VAL A 482 26.74 -1.02 1.38
N ALA A 483 26.27 -0.32 2.41
CA ALA A 483 26.84 0.94 2.88
C ALA A 483 26.77 1.00 4.41
N GLY A 484 27.80 1.54 5.05
CA GLY A 484 27.87 1.67 6.51
C GLY A 484 27.74 0.34 7.28
N GLY A 485 28.13 -0.80 6.68
CA GLY A 485 28.01 -2.12 7.29
C GLY A 485 26.62 -2.73 7.25
N PHE A 486 25.70 -2.19 6.43
CA PHE A 486 24.33 -2.69 6.28
C PHE A 486 23.97 -2.88 4.80
N VAL A 487 23.07 -3.82 4.51
CA VAL A 487 22.42 -3.91 3.20
C VAL A 487 21.54 -2.67 3.02
N ILE A 488 21.76 -1.94 1.93
CA ILE A 488 20.95 -0.79 1.53
C ILE A 488 20.20 -1.03 0.21
N GLY A 489 20.50 -2.14 -0.46
CA GLY A 489 19.75 -2.60 -1.62
C GLY A 489 20.16 -4.01 -2.04
N ALA A 490 19.28 -4.70 -2.75
CA ALA A 490 19.55 -6.00 -3.31
C ALA A 490 18.63 -6.30 -4.51
N THR A 491 19.12 -7.13 -5.43
CA THR A 491 18.39 -7.70 -6.56
C THR A 491 18.64 -9.19 -6.59
N CYS A 492 17.61 -10.03 -6.48
CA CYS A 492 17.74 -11.48 -6.54
C CYS A 492 16.77 -12.03 -7.57
N VAL A 493 17.27 -12.81 -8.53
CA VAL A 493 16.52 -13.58 -9.53
C VAL A 493 16.97 -15.04 -9.40
N GLY A 494 16.01 -15.97 -9.26
CA GLY A 494 16.31 -17.41 -9.19
C GLY A 494 17.11 -17.85 -7.96
N ALA A 495 17.08 -17.06 -6.88
CA ALA A 495 17.77 -17.36 -5.61
C ALA A 495 16.87 -17.08 -4.39
N PRO A 496 15.78 -17.85 -4.19
CA PRO A 496 14.76 -17.52 -3.21
C PRO A 496 15.26 -17.49 -1.76
N GLN A 497 16.16 -18.40 -1.35
CA GLN A 497 16.74 -18.41 0.00
C GLN A 497 17.63 -17.19 0.26
N ILE A 498 18.57 -16.90 -0.64
CA ILE A 498 19.44 -15.72 -0.53
C ILE A 498 18.59 -14.44 -0.53
N GLY A 499 17.58 -14.37 -1.38
CA GLY A 499 16.65 -13.25 -1.41
C GLY A 499 15.87 -13.08 -0.11
N ALA A 500 15.47 -14.16 0.56
CA ALA A 500 14.85 -14.12 1.87
C ALA A 500 15.80 -13.58 2.94
N ASP A 501 17.04 -14.09 2.99
CA ASP A 501 18.07 -13.65 3.94
C ASP A 501 18.42 -12.18 3.77
N LEU A 502 18.62 -11.73 2.53
CA LEU A 502 18.89 -10.33 2.20
C LEU A 502 17.71 -9.43 2.54
N THR A 503 16.47 -9.85 2.26
CA THR A 503 15.25 -9.12 2.69
C THR A 503 15.23 -8.96 4.20
N ALA A 504 15.63 -10.01 4.92
CA ALA A 504 15.64 -10.04 6.36
C ALA A 504 16.73 -9.11 6.94
N ALA A 505 17.94 -9.16 6.39
CA ALA A 505 19.06 -8.29 6.76
C ALA A 505 18.78 -6.82 6.45
N TYR A 506 18.27 -6.50 5.25
CA TYR A 506 17.90 -5.16 4.81
C TYR A 506 16.89 -4.53 5.76
N THR A 507 15.76 -5.21 6.01
CA THR A 507 14.69 -4.59 6.78
C THR A 507 15.01 -4.53 8.28
N ARG A 508 15.78 -5.48 8.82
CA ARG A 508 16.19 -5.45 10.24
C ARG A 508 17.43 -4.60 10.49
N ARG A 509 18.05 -4.06 9.44
CA ARG A 509 19.39 -3.42 9.51
C ARG A 509 20.38 -4.29 10.26
N THR A 510 20.44 -5.57 9.89
CA THR A 510 21.41 -6.49 10.50
C THR A 510 22.81 -6.13 9.99
N PRO A 511 23.81 -5.94 10.87
CA PRO A 511 25.19 -5.77 10.44
C PRO A 511 25.62 -6.93 9.55
N VAL A 512 26.28 -6.62 8.43
CA VAL A 512 26.74 -7.63 7.47
C VAL A 512 28.26 -7.79 7.50
N PRO A 513 28.79 -8.90 6.97
CA PRO A 513 30.24 -9.11 6.88
C PRO A 513 30.95 -7.97 6.16
N ALA A 514 32.21 -7.72 6.54
CA ALA A 514 33.05 -6.69 5.91
C ALA A 514 33.19 -6.92 4.39
N ASP A 515 33.17 -8.18 3.96
CA ASP A 515 33.06 -8.54 2.55
C ASP A 515 31.65 -9.00 2.17
N PRO A 516 30.87 -8.21 1.39
CA PRO A 516 29.53 -8.60 0.97
C PRO A 516 29.47 -9.85 0.09
N ALA A 517 30.60 -10.34 -0.45
CA ALA A 517 30.64 -11.60 -1.20
C ALA A 517 30.09 -12.79 -0.38
N TYR A 518 30.30 -12.79 0.94
CA TYR A 518 29.74 -13.82 1.83
C TYR A 518 28.21 -13.83 1.90
N LEU A 519 27.54 -12.75 1.48
CA LEU A 519 26.08 -12.69 1.42
C LEU A 519 25.51 -13.36 0.16
N LEU A 520 26.35 -13.61 -0.85
CA LEU A 520 25.94 -14.20 -2.14
C LEU A 520 26.22 -15.70 -2.20
N LEU A 521 27.08 -16.20 -1.31
CA LEU A 521 27.53 -17.58 -1.30
C LEU A 521 26.76 -18.36 -0.24
N GLN A 522 26.30 -19.54 -0.60
CA GLN A 522 25.90 -20.52 0.41
C GLN A 522 27.17 -21.17 0.97
N PRO A 523 27.27 -21.35 2.31
CA PRO A 523 28.36 -22.12 2.88
C PRO A 523 28.42 -23.50 2.21
N VAL A 524 29.62 -23.98 1.89
CA VAL A 524 29.82 -25.37 1.48
C VAL A 524 29.59 -26.24 2.73
N ALA A 525 28.33 -26.57 2.99
CA ALA A 525 27.91 -27.52 4.01
C ALA A 525 27.45 -28.80 3.31
N SER A 526 27.82 -29.95 3.89
CA SER A 526 27.38 -31.28 3.44
C SER A 526 25.87 -31.26 3.22
N ALA A 527 25.42 -31.79 2.08
CA ALA A 527 24.04 -31.71 1.62
C ALA A 527 23.04 -32.18 2.71
N THR A 528 22.48 -31.25 3.49
CA THR A 528 21.15 -31.27 4.12
C THR A 528 21.00 -30.07 5.05
N THR A 529 20.41 -29.00 4.54
CA THR A 529 19.62 -28.09 5.37
C THR A 529 18.23 -28.02 4.76
N THR A 530 17.39 -28.96 5.20
CA THR A 530 15.94 -28.82 5.15
C THR A 530 15.54 -27.52 5.83
N ALA A 531 14.41 -26.96 5.38
CA ALA A 531 13.79 -25.74 5.92
C ALA A 531 13.96 -25.65 7.45
N SER A 532 14.37 -24.48 7.94
CA SER A 532 14.59 -24.22 9.36
C SER A 532 13.44 -24.78 10.19
N ASP A 533 13.72 -25.84 10.94
CA ASP A 533 12.77 -26.44 11.87
C ASP A 533 12.20 -25.33 12.78
N PRO A 534 10.86 -25.19 12.88
CA PRO A 534 10.20 -24.33 13.85
C PRO A 534 10.83 -24.32 15.25
N THR A 535 11.37 -25.45 15.72
CA THR A 535 12.05 -25.55 17.04
C THR A 535 13.29 -24.67 17.15
N HIS A 536 14.01 -24.43 16.05
CA HIS A 536 15.24 -23.64 16.01
C HIS A 536 15.02 -22.16 15.62
N MET A 537 13.78 -21.77 15.28
CA MET A 537 13.43 -20.39 14.99
C MET A 537 13.30 -19.56 16.29
N PRO A 538 14.06 -18.46 16.49
CA PRO A 538 13.91 -17.62 17.68
C PRO A 538 12.56 -16.91 17.73
N ASP A 539 11.98 -16.73 18.92
CA ASP A 539 10.65 -16.13 19.14
C ASP A 539 10.52 -14.71 18.57
N ARG A 540 11.57 -13.90 18.64
CA ARG A 540 11.62 -12.53 18.08
C ARG A 540 11.66 -12.47 16.54
N THR A 541 11.76 -13.61 15.87
CA THR A 541 11.87 -13.65 14.40
C THR A 541 10.58 -13.12 13.78
N THR A 542 10.67 -12.03 13.02
CA THR A 542 9.54 -11.51 12.23
C THR A 542 9.20 -12.50 11.11
N VAL A 543 8.04 -13.15 11.23
CA VAL A 543 7.49 -14.10 10.25
C VAL A 543 6.69 -13.34 9.18
N CYS A 544 5.78 -12.45 9.60
CA CYS A 544 5.02 -11.61 8.68
C CYS A 544 5.48 -10.16 8.76
N ARG A 545 6.35 -9.71 7.86
CA ARG A 545 6.83 -8.32 7.81
C ARG A 545 5.71 -7.31 7.56
N CYS A 546 4.84 -7.69 6.64
CA CYS A 546 3.62 -6.99 6.27
C CYS A 546 2.85 -6.47 7.50
N ASN A 547 2.53 -7.36 8.44
CA ASN A 547 1.79 -7.04 9.65
C ASN A 547 2.66 -6.98 10.91
N SER A 548 3.98 -6.94 10.75
CA SER A 548 4.98 -6.96 11.83
C SER A 548 4.81 -8.12 12.84
N VAL A 549 4.35 -9.29 12.39
CA VAL A 549 4.10 -10.45 13.26
C VAL A 549 5.38 -11.26 13.44
N THR A 550 5.72 -11.58 14.70
CA THR A 550 6.83 -12.46 15.08
C THR A 550 6.39 -13.90 15.31
N LYS A 551 7.33 -14.84 15.40
CA LYS A 551 7.04 -16.21 15.84
C LYS A 551 6.34 -16.19 17.20
N ALA A 552 6.82 -15.38 18.16
CA ALA A 552 6.19 -15.19 19.46
C ALA A 552 4.70 -14.85 19.32
N GLY A 553 4.36 -13.87 18.47
CA GLY A 553 2.97 -13.48 18.25
C GLY A 553 2.09 -14.59 17.66
N ILE A 554 2.67 -15.45 16.81
CA ILE A 554 1.95 -16.63 16.28
C ILE A 554 1.73 -17.66 17.40
N VAL A 555 2.76 -17.98 18.19
CA VAL A 555 2.67 -18.92 19.31
C VAL A 555 1.71 -18.42 20.39
N GLU A 556 1.74 -17.12 20.71
CA GLU A 556 0.80 -16.48 21.64
C GLU A 556 -0.63 -16.55 21.12
N SER A 557 -0.86 -16.35 19.82
CA SER A 557 -2.20 -16.51 19.25
C SER A 557 -2.71 -17.94 19.33
N TRP A 558 -1.83 -18.93 19.16
CA TRP A 558 -2.15 -20.34 19.40
C TRP A 558 -2.53 -20.54 20.87
N ARG A 559 -1.68 -20.14 21.81
CA ARG A 559 -2.01 -20.24 23.25
C ARG A 559 -3.29 -19.50 23.64
N GLY A 560 -3.62 -18.42 22.93
CA GLY A 560 -4.88 -17.67 23.06
C GLY A 560 -6.11 -18.32 22.40
N GLY A 561 -5.99 -19.53 21.86
CA GLY A 561 -7.10 -20.34 21.35
C GLY A 561 -7.13 -20.57 19.84
N ALA A 562 -6.24 -19.95 19.04
CA ALA A 562 -6.19 -20.22 17.60
C ALA A 562 -5.66 -21.64 17.33
N ARG A 563 -6.35 -22.41 16.48
CA ARG A 563 -5.97 -23.80 16.14
C ARG A 563 -5.82 -24.03 14.64
N SER A 564 -5.96 -22.99 13.84
CA SER A 564 -5.85 -23.05 12.38
C SER A 564 -5.11 -21.83 11.82
N VAL A 565 -4.58 -21.94 10.60
CA VAL A 565 -3.95 -20.80 9.89
C VAL A 565 -4.93 -19.64 9.74
N ALA A 566 -6.21 -19.93 9.50
CA ALA A 566 -7.27 -18.92 9.42
C ALA A 566 -7.46 -18.16 10.75
N GLU A 567 -7.45 -18.85 11.88
CA GLU A 567 -7.58 -18.22 13.20
C GLU A 567 -6.31 -17.46 13.61
N VAL A 568 -5.12 -18.00 13.30
CA VAL A 568 -3.85 -17.29 13.47
C VAL A 568 -3.83 -16.02 12.62
N ALA A 569 -4.28 -16.09 11.36
CA ALA A 569 -4.42 -14.93 10.49
C ALA A 569 -5.44 -13.93 11.05
N LYS A 570 -6.56 -14.39 11.63
CA LYS A 570 -7.54 -13.54 12.29
C LYS A 570 -6.97 -12.82 13.52
N ALA A 571 -6.21 -13.52 14.36
CA ALA A 571 -5.66 -12.99 15.61
C ALA A 571 -4.43 -12.10 15.39
N THR A 572 -3.54 -12.49 14.49
CA THR A 572 -2.24 -11.82 14.28
C THR A 572 -2.19 -10.94 13.05
N ARG A 573 -3.14 -11.13 12.11
CA ARG A 573 -3.11 -10.57 10.75
C ARG A 573 -1.96 -11.10 9.88
N ALA A 574 -1.19 -12.12 10.29
CA ALA A 574 -0.24 -12.79 9.39
C ALA A 574 -0.96 -13.29 8.11
N THR A 575 -0.23 -13.45 7.00
CA THR A 575 -0.71 -13.88 5.66
C THR A 575 -1.70 -12.98 4.93
N THR A 576 -2.32 -12.01 5.60
CA THR A 576 -3.30 -11.07 5.01
C THR A 576 -2.71 -9.98 4.09
N GLY A 577 -1.39 -9.95 3.91
CA GLY A 577 -0.66 -8.93 3.14
C GLY A 577 -0.10 -9.42 1.81
N CYS A 578 1.23 -9.32 1.63
CA CYS A 578 1.86 -9.80 0.40
C CYS A 578 1.80 -11.33 0.22
N GLY A 579 1.37 -12.10 1.23
CA GLY A 579 1.32 -13.57 1.17
C GLY A 579 2.67 -14.28 1.31
N GLY A 580 3.80 -13.57 1.24
CA GLY A 580 5.15 -14.18 1.27
C GLY A 580 5.55 -14.88 2.58
N CYS A 581 4.72 -14.82 3.62
CA CYS A 581 4.93 -15.55 4.88
C CYS A 581 4.05 -16.81 5.00
N LYS A 582 3.19 -17.09 4.01
CA LYS A 582 2.14 -18.12 4.11
C LYS A 582 2.72 -19.49 4.45
N ASP A 583 3.71 -19.96 3.70
CA ASP A 583 4.29 -21.31 3.90
C ASP A 583 4.95 -21.44 5.28
N VAL A 584 5.62 -20.39 5.75
CA VAL A 584 6.22 -20.35 7.09
C VAL A 584 5.15 -20.38 8.18
N VAL A 585 4.05 -19.64 8.00
CA VAL A 585 2.92 -19.65 8.95
C VAL A 585 2.24 -21.03 8.97
N CYS A 586 2.00 -21.64 7.80
CA CYS A 586 1.46 -23.00 7.72
C CYS A 586 2.37 -23.99 8.46
N GLY A 587 3.67 -23.97 8.18
CA GLY A 587 4.63 -24.85 8.87
C GLY A 587 4.70 -24.63 10.39
N LEU A 588 4.59 -23.39 10.87
CA LEU A 588 4.51 -23.08 12.30
C LEU A 588 3.21 -23.60 12.93
N VAL A 589 2.09 -23.48 12.24
CA VAL A 589 0.78 -23.99 12.70
C VAL A 589 0.79 -25.51 12.75
N ASP A 590 1.31 -26.18 11.73
CA ASP A 590 1.43 -27.65 11.70
C ASP A 590 2.33 -28.15 12.83
N TRP A 591 3.45 -27.45 13.09
CA TRP A 591 4.32 -27.74 14.23
C TRP A 591 3.61 -27.55 15.57
N LEU A 592 2.92 -26.43 15.77
CA LEU A 592 2.16 -26.16 17.00
C LEU A 592 1.07 -27.21 17.23
N ALA A 593 0.37 -27.63 16.19
CA ALA A 593 -0.62 -28.71 16.26
C ALA A 593 -0.03 -30.03 16.74
N ALA A 594 1.22 -30.33 16.36
CA ALA A 594 1.92 -31.55 16.78
C ALA A 594 2.49 -31.45 18.21
N THR A 595 3.00 -30.28 18.62
CA THR A 595 3.70 -30.10 19.91
C THR A 595 2.83 -29.61 21.05
N ASP A 596 1.71 -28.95 20.75
CA ASP A 596 0.75 -28.40 21.70
C ASP A 596 -0.69 -28.70 21.23
N PRO A 597 -1.07 -30.00 21.13
CA PRO A 597 -2.41 -30.40 20.71
C PRO A 597 -3.44 -29.99 21.78
N ALA A 598 -4.65 -29.64 21.33
CA ALA A 598 -5.73 -29.22 22.23
C ALA A 598 -5.97 -30.25 23.35
N GLN A 599 -5.98 -29.80 24.61
CA GLN A 599 -6.44 -30.61 25.73
C GLN A 599 -7.98 -30.63 25.71
N GLU A 600 -8.60 -31.78 25.99
CA GLU A 600 -10.06 -31.99 26.01
C GLU A 600 -10.84 -31.11 27.02
N GLU A 601 -10.16 -30.24 27.78
CA GLU A 601 -10.77 -29.43 28.84
C GLU A 601 -11.42 -28.11 28.38
N ASP A 602 -11.28 -27.71 27.11
CA ASP A 602 -11.90 -26.47 26.57
C ASP A 602 -13.23 -26.70 25.81
N ALA A 603 -13.90 -27.84 26.01
CA ALA A 603 -15.27 -28.02 25.53
C ALA A 603 -16.24 -27.17 26.37
N PRO A 604 -17.17 -26.38 25.77
CA PRO A 604 -18.19 -25.68 26.52
C PRO A 604 -19.01 -26.68 27.35
N ALA A 605 -19.37 -26.29 28.58
CA ALA A 605 -19.98 -27.16 29.59
C ALA A 605 -21.32 -27.83 29.22
N GLU A 606 -21.88 -27.57 28.05
CA GLU A 606 -23.20 -28.07 27.63
C GLU A 606 -23.20 -29.53 27.16
N THR A 607 -22.05 -30.16 26.90
CA THR A 607 -22.00 -31.57 26.46
C THR A 607 -21.80 -32.58 27.59
N ARG A 608 -21.53 -32.13 28.83
CA ARG A 608 -21.22 -33.04 29.96
C ARG A 608 -22.46 -33.71 30.58
N GLU A 609 -23.67 -33.26 30.28
CA GLU A 609 -24.90 -33.79 30.91
C GLU A 609 -25.58 -34.91 30.10
N VAL A 610 -25.18 -35.17 28.85
CA VAL A 610 -25.81 -36.23 28.02
C VAL A 610 -25.13 -37.60 28.15
N ALA A 611 -23.87 -37.66 28.63
CA ALA A 611 -23.12 -38.92 28.73
C ALA A 611 -23.33 -39.68 30.05
N ALA A 612 -23.90 -39.06 31.09
CA ALA A 612 -24.09 -39.69 32.40
C ALA A 612 -25.50 -40.29 32.62
N GLY A 613 -26.44 -40.11 31.69
CA GLY A 613 -27.86 -40.48 31.86
C GLY A 613 -28.31 -41.84 31.33
N ASN A 614 -27.50 -42.56 30.54
CA ASN A 614 -27.98 -43.73 29.78
C ASN A 614 -27.43 -45.10 30.25
N LEU A 615 -27.28 -45.29 31.56
CA LEU A 615 -26.96 -46.60 32.13
C LEU A 615 -27.83 -46.93 33.36
N THR A 616 -29.17 -46.88 33.24
CA THR A 616 -30.05 -47.70 34.10
C THR A 616 -31.44 -47.91 33.48
N GLY A 617 -31.81 -49.18 33.28
CA GLY A 617 -33.17 -49.64 32.94
C GLY A 617 -33.37 -49.93 31.44
N ALA A 618 -33.81 -51.10 30.97
CA ALA A 618 -34.57 -52.15 31.62
C ALA A 618 -34.28 -53.53 30.98
N ARG A 619 -34.36 -54.55 31.82
CA ARG A 619 -34.47 -55.96 31.46
C ARG A 619 -35.88 -56.26 30.97
N GLY A 620 -35.97 -56.99 29.87
CA GLY A 620 -36.90 -58.13 29.71
C GLY A 620 -38.30 -57.87 29.15
N PRO A 621 -38.93 -58.91 28.55
CA PRO A 621 -39.78 -58.78 27.37
C PRO A 621 -41.27 -59.01 27.65
N LEU A 622 -42.13 -58.40 26.82
CA LEU A 622 -43.27 -58.98 26.10
C LEU A 622 -44.02 -57.87 25.33
#